data_AF-A0A6D0Y3Y0-F1
#
_entry.id   AF-A0A6D0Y3Y0-F1
#
_cell.length_a   1.000
_cell.length_b   1.000
_cell.length_c   1.000
_cell.angle_alpha   90.00
_cell.angle_beta   90.00
_cell.angle_gamma   90.00
#
_symmetry.space_group_name_H-M   'P 1'
#
loop_
_entity.id
_entity.type
_entity.pdbx_description
1 polymer ?
#
loop_
_entity_poly.entity_id
_entity_poly.type
_entity_poly.pdbx_seq_one_letter_code
_entity_poly.pdbx_strand_id
1 'polypeptide(L)'
;QMMSVIDAIGEGPVEGPVKGLQSILVNKTPLTDTDGNPVIHGVTAVWRAGEQEQTPPEGFESSGSETALGVEVTKAKPVTRTITSANIDRLRVTFGVQSLVQTTSQGDRNPT
;
A
#
# COMPACT_ATOMS: atom_id res chain seq x y z
N GLN A 1 -15.18 6.89 -4.42
CA GLN A 1 -13.87 6.32 -4.79
C GLN A 1 -12.81 7.28 -4.26
N MET A 2 -11.84 6.78 -3.49
CA MET A 2 -10.75 7.58 -2.92
C MET A 2 -9.51 7.35 -3.77
N MET A 3 -8.78 8.42 -4.10
CA MET A 3 -7.56 8.37 -4.90
C MET A 3 -6.41 8.95 -4.07
N SER A 4 -5.29 8.23 -4.05
CA SER A 4 -4.05 8.65 -3.40
C SER A 4 -2.97 8.81 -4.46
N VAL A 5 -2.25 9.93 -4.44
CA VAL A 5 -1.19 10.27 -5.41
C VAL A 5 0.02 10.79 -4.63
N ILE A 6 1.22 10.40 -5.04
CA ILE A 6 2.49 11.00 -4.60
C ILE A 6 3.08 11.75 -5.78
N ASP A 7 3.50 12.99 -5.53
CA ASP A 7 4.29 13.79 -6.47
C ASP A 7 5.67 14.04 -5.88
N ALA A 8 6.72 13.64 -6.62
CA ALA A 8 8.11 13.77 -6.20
C ALA A 8 8.73 14.97 -6.93
N ILE A 9 8.99 16.05 -6.19
CA ILE A 9 9.37 17.36 -6.75
C ILE A 9 10.90 17.53 -6.85
N GLY A 10 11.67 16.84 -6.02
CA GLY A 10 13.13 16.94 -6.01
C GLY A 10 13.80 15.98 -5.02
N GLU A 11 15.14 16.02 -4.97
CA GLU A 11 15.97 15.21 -4.07
C GLU A 11 16.60 16.08 -2.99
N GLY A 12 16.77 15.51 -1.78
CA GLY A 12 17.35 16.17 -0.62
C GLY A 12 16.40 17.14 0.09
N PRO A 13 16.87 17.79 1.16
CA PRO A 13 16.06 18.68 1.99
C PRO A 13 15.52 19.89 1.21
N VAL A 14 14.20 20.07 1.23
CA VAL A 14 13.48 21.22 0.64
C VAL A 14 12.47 21.75 1.65
N GLU A 15 12.51 23.06 1.92
CA GLU A 15 11.64 23.72 2.91
C GLU A 15 10.14 23.52 2.61
N GLY A 16 9.80 23.51 1.33
CA GLY A 16 8.46 23.19 0.84
C GLY A 16 7.70 24.36 0.22
N PRO A 17 6.39 24.22 0.05
CA PRO A 17 5.58 25.20 -0.65
C PRO A 17 5.51 26.51 0.13
N VAL A 18 5.87 27.62 -0.53
CA VAL A 18 6.00 28.96 0.09
C VAL A 18 4.75 29.41 0.84
N LYS A 19 3.55 29.03 0.37
CA LYS A 19 2.27 29.37 1.01
C LYS A 19 1.54 28.14 1.58
N GLY A 20 2.28 27.08 1.95
CA GLY A 20 1.71 25.84 2.47
C GLY A 20 0.70 25.22 1.50
N LEU A 21 -0.48 24.82 2.00
CA LEU A 21 -1.53 24.19 1.20
C LEU A 21 -2.07 25.08 0.07
N GLN A 22 -2.01 26.41 0.21
CA GLN A 22 -2.41 27.34 -0.86
C GLN A 22 -1.52 27.21 -2.10
N SER A 23 -0.27 26.81 -1.94
CA SER A 23 0.66 26.57 -3.05
C SER A 23 0.40 25.26 -3.80
N ILE A 24 -0.55 24.44 -3.33
CA ILE A 24 -0.98 23.22 -4.02
C ILE A 24 -2.25 23.54 -4.80
N LEU A 25 -2.22 23.31 -6.12
CA LEU A 25 -3.30 23.69 -7.01
C LEU A 25 -3.88 22.44 -7.69
N VAL A 26 -5.19 22.25 -7.58
CA VAL A 26 -5.94 21.26 -8.37
C VAL A 26 -6.63 22.01 -9.51
N ASN A 27 -6.27 21.68 -10.75
CA ASN A 27 -6.78 22.38 -11.94
C ASN A 27 -6.68 23.91 -11.82
N LYS A 28 -5.50 24.42 -11.43
CA LYS A 28 -5.21 25.85 -11.21
C LYS A 28 -6.01 26.52 -10.07
N THR A 29 -6.73 25.75 -9.27
CA THR A 29 -7.45 26.25 -8.07
C THR A 29 -6.65 25.86 -6.82
N PRO A 30 -6.25 26.83 -5.97
CA PRO A 30 -5.60 26.54 -4.70
C PRO A 30 -6.45 25.65 -3.78
N LEU A 31 -5.81 24.80 -2.97
CA LEU A 31 -6.55 23.97 -1.99
C LEU A 31 -7.22 24.81 -0.89
N THR A 32 -6.58 25.90 -0.47
CA THR A 32 -7.09 26.82 0.55
C THR A 32 -7.13 28.26 0.05
N ASP A 33 -8.01 29.06 0.63
CA ASP A 33 -8.06 30.51 0.40
C ASP A 33 -6.89 31.23 1.11
N THR A 34 -6.90 32.56 1.12
CA THR A 34 -5.87 33.39 1.80
C THR A 34 -5.93 33.30 3.31
N ASP A 35 -7.06 32.89 3.87
CA ASP A 35 -7.29 32.79 5.30
C ASP A 35 -7.06 31.34 5.81
N GLY A 36 -6.72 30.43 4.90
CA GLY A 36 -6.44 29.02 5.18
C GLY A 36 -7.66 28.10 5.15
N ASN A 37 -8.84 28.61 4.78
CA ASN A 37 -10.04 27.79 4.69
C ASN A 37 -10.01 26.90 3.44
N PRO A 38 -10.45 25.63 3.51
CA PRO A 38 -10.50 24.75 2.35
C PRO A 38 -11.44 25.29 1.27
N VAL A 39 -10.91 25.49 0.06
CA VAL A 39 -11.68 25.80 -1.15
C VAL A 39 -12.12 24.51 -1.85
N ILE A 40 -11.30 23.46 -1.75
CA ILE A 40 -11.59 22.14 -2.29
C ILE A 40 -11.78 21.17 -1.13
N HIS A 41 -13.00 20.66 -0.98
CA HIS A 41 -13.34 19.73 0.08
C HIS A 41 -12.93 18.29 -0.27
N GLY A 42 -12.59 17.51 0.76
CA GLY A 42 -12.25 16.09 0.61
C GLY A 42 -10.82 15.83 0.12
N VAL A 43 -9.96 16.86 0.06
CA VAL A 43 -8.53 16.73 -0.22
C VAL A 43 -7.75 16.81 1.09
N THR A 44 -6.87 15.83 1.31
CA THR A 44 -5.85 15.87 2.35
C THR A 44 -4.49 15.85 1.65
N ALA A 45 -3.66 16.85 1.93
CA ALA A 45 -2.32 16.96 1.37
C ALA A 45 -1.30 17.04 2.51
N VAL A 46 -0.17 16.36 2.33
CA VAL A 46 0.92 16.31 3.30
C VAL A 46 2.21 16.64 2.55
N TRP A 47 2.94 17.64 3.04
CA TRP A 47 4.27 17.95 2.55
C TRP A 47 5.32 17.13 3.30
N ARG A 48 6.38 16.73 2.58
CA ARG A 48 7.54 16.07 3.16
C ARG A 48 8.80 16.72 2.62
N ALA A 49 9.68 17.14 3.52
CA ALA A 49 10.84 17.96 3.19
C ALA A 49 11.98 17.19 2.49
N GLY A 50 11.85 15.90 2.17
CA GLY A 50 12.93 15.13 1.53
C GLY A 50 14.23 14.92 2.35
N GLU A 51 14.20 15.15 3.67
CA GLU A 51 15.27 14.77 4.62
C GLU A 51 15.72 13.31 4.47
N GLN A 52 16.97 13.02 4.86
CA GLN A 52 17.54 11.67 4.78
C GLN A 52 16.81 10.69 5.70
N GLU A 53 16.50 11.08 6.94
CA GLU A 53 15.69 10.30 7.87
C GLU A 53 14.24 10.79 7.87
N GLN A 54 13.30 9.95 7.39
CA GLN A 54 11.87 10.24 7.40
C GLN A 54 11.03 9.01 7.72
N THR A 55 9.95 9.20 8.49
CA THR A 55 8.93 8.16 8.71
C THR A 55 8.26 7.80 7.38
N PRO A 56 7.96 6.54 7.05
CA PRO A 56 7.27 6.17 5.81
C PRO A 56 5.94 6.90 5.57
N PRO A 57 5.49 7.08 4.31
CA PRO A 57 4.18 7.66 4.01
C PRO A 57 3.03 6.73 4.41
N GLU A 58 2.21 7.19 5.37
CA GLU A 58 1.00 6.47 5.77
C GLU A 58 0.01 6.38 4.60
N GLY A 59 -0.63 5.22 4.44
CA GLY A 59 -1.59 4.98 3.37
C GLY A 59 -0.97 4.62 2.01
N PHE A 60 0.36 4.62 1.90
CA PHE A 60 1.13 4.05 0.78
C PHE A 60 1.90 2.80 1.22
N GLU A 61 1.25 2.01 2.09
CA GLU A 61 1.84 0.99 2.96
C GLU A 61 2.49 -0.22 2.26
N SER A 62 2.53 -0.27 0.93
CA SER A 62 3.27 -1.27 0.14
C SER A 62 2.95 -1.15 -1.35
N SER A 63 3.97 -1.01 -2.19
CA SER A 63 3.94 -1.72 -3.47
C SER A 63 4.21 -3.19 -3.18
N GLY A 64 3.28 -4.08 -3.51
CA GLY A 64 3.41 -5.51 -3.31
C GLY A 64 3.36 -6.23 -4.66
N SER A 65 4.33 -7.10 -4.92
CA SER A 65 4.24 -8.06 -6.03
C SER A 65 3.71 -9.37 -5.47
N GLU A 66 2.58 -9.83 -5.98
CA GLU A 66 2.01 -11.13 -5.63
C GLU A 66 2.31 -12.14 -6.74
N THR A 67 2.78 -13.32 -6.36
CA THR A 67 2.93 -14.46 -7.28
C THR A 67 2.08 -15.61 -6.79
N ALA A 68 0.95 -15.85 -7.46
CA ALA A 68 0.12 -17.01 -7.19
C ALA A 68 0.85 -18.29 -7.57
N LEU A 69 1.03 -19.19 -6.60
CA LEU A 69 1.70 -20.48 -6.85
C LEU A 69 0.73 -21.57 -7.30
N GLY A 70 -0.54 -21.54 -6.86
CA GLY A 70 -1.55 -22.53 -7.25
C GLY A 70 -1.21 -23.98 -6.86
N VAL A 71 -0.25 -24.19 -5.96
CA VAL A 71 0.20 -25.52 -5.52
C VAL A 71 -0.46 -25.86 -4.18
N GLU A 72 -1.02 -27.06 -4.09
CA GLU A 72 -1.46 -27.63 -2.82
C GLU A 72 -0.26 -27.96 -1.93
N VAL A 73 -0.25 -27.39 -0.72
CA VAL A 73 0.78 -27.66 0.28
C VAL A 73 0.29 -28.78 1.18
N THR A 74 1.05 -29.88 1.23
CA THR A 74 0.80 -30.99 2.16
C THR A 74 2.10 -31.37 2.87
N LYS A 75 2.03 -32.14 3.95
CA LYS A 75 3.23 -32.67 4.62
C LYS A 75 4.16 -33.43 3.67
N ALA A 76 3.58 -34.14 2.69
CA ALA A 76 4.34 -34.88 1.68
C ALA A 76 4.85 -34.01 0.52
N LYS A 77 4.30 -32.80 0.33
CA LYS A 77 4.60 -31.88 -0.78
C LYS A 77 4.91 -30.48 -0.24
N PRO A 78 6.12 -30.25 0.32
CA PRO A 78 6.55 -28.93 0.72
C PRO A 78 6.79 -28.03 -0.50
N VAL A 79 6.69 -26.71 -0.31
CA VAL A 79 6.94 -25.71 -1.35
C VAL A 79 8.12 -24.84 -0.93
N THR A 80 9.10 -24.69 -1.82
CA THR A 80 10.26 -23.82 -1.64
C THR A 80 10.30 -22.78 -2.75
N ARG A 81 10.49 -21.51 -2.39
CA ARG A 81 10.60 -20.41 -3.35
C ARG A 81 11.77 -19.51 -2.99
N THR A 82 12.62 -19.24 -3.97
CA THR A 82 13.70 -18.27 -3.83
C THR A 82 13.19 -16.86 -4.12
N ILE A 83 13.52 -15.93 -3.23
CA ILE A 83 13.22 -14.51 -3.38
C ILE A 83 14.50 -13.81 -3.84
N THR A 84 14.45 -13.15 -5.00
CA THR A 84 15.64 -12.57 -5.64
C THR A 84 15.65 -11.05 -5.66
N SER A 85 14.58 -10.39 -5.19
CA SER A 85 14.54 -8.94 -5.13
C SER A 85 15.39 -8.43 -3.96
N ALA A 86 16.29 -7.49 -4.25
CA ALA A 86 17.14 -6.85 -3.25
C ALA A 86 16.39 -5.86 -2.35
N ASN A 87 15.20 -5.40 -2.79
CA ASN A 87 14.39 -4.38 -2.11
C ASN A 87 13.13 -5.02 -1.51
N ILE A 88 13.30 -5.92 -0.53
CA ILE A 88 12.19 -6.54 0.22
C ILE A 88 12.48 -6.47 1.71
N ASP A 89 11.51 -5.96 2.48
CA ASP A 89 11.53 -5.87 3.94
C ASP A 89 10.44 -6.75 4.60
N ARG A 90 9.42 -7.18 3.84
CA ARG A 90 8.30 -7.98 4.33
C ARG A 90 7.84 -9.02 3.32
N LEU A 91 7.53 -10.23 3.81
CA LEU A 91 6.84 -11.28 3.05
C LEU A 91 5.41 -11.44 3.56
N ARG A 92 4.44 -11.54 2.64
CA ARG A 92 3.08 -11.98 2.92
C ARG A 92 2.88 -13.34 2.30
N VAL A 93 2.46 -14.31 3.10
CA VAL A 93 2.12 -15.66 2.64
C VAL A 93 0.63 -15.88 2.88
N THR A 94 -0.11 -16.13 1.81
CA THR A 94 -1.56 -16.37 1.85
C THR A 94 -1.83 -17.84 1.58
N PHE A 95 -2.58 -18.50 2.46
CA PHE A 95 -3.06 -19.87 2.26
C PHE A 95 -4.57 -19.84 2.01
N GLY A 96 -5.02 -20.62 1.03
CA GLY A 96 -6.44 -20.88 0.79
C GLY A 96 -6.77 -22.33 1.11
N VAL A 97 -7.98 -22.57 1.62
CA VAL A 97 -8.55 -23.92 1.77
C VAL A 97 -9.74 -24.05 0.82
N GLN A 98 -9.89 -25.20 0.16
CA GLN A 98 -11.04 -25.43 -0.73
C GLN A 98 -12.36 -25.57 0.05
N SER A 99 -12.28 -26.11 1.27
CA SER A 99 -13.43 -26.27 2.15
C SER A 99 -12.99 -26.43 3.61
N LEU A 100 -13.85 -26.00 4.54
CA LEU A 100 -13.70 -26.23 5.98
C LEU A 100 -14.45 -27.47 6.47
N VAL A 101 -14.95 -28.30 5.55
CA VAL A 101 -15.55 -29.61 5.89
C VAL A 101 -14.53 -30.73 5.70
N GLN A 102 -14.48 -31.65 6.65
CA GLN A 102 -13.69 -32.86 6.48
C GLN A 102 -14.41 -33.74 5.46
N THR A 103 -13.76 -34.01 4.33
CA THR A 103 -14.23 -35.03 3.38
C THR A 103 -13.51 -36.34 3.65
N THR A 104 -14.24 -37.40 4.01
CA THR A 104 -13.65 -38.73 4.21
C THR A 104 -13.24 -39.34 2.87
N SER A 105 -12.40 -40.37 2.89
CA SER A 105 -12.06 -41.15 1.68
C SER A 105 -13.26 -41.88 1.06
N GLN A 106 -14.42 -41.86 1.72
CA GLN A 106 -15.70 -42.40 1.24
C GLN A 106 -16.64 -41.30 0.71
N GLY A 107 -16.23 -40.03 0.75
CA GLY A 107 -17.01 -38.91 0.23
C GLY A 107 -17.94 -38.23 1.24
N ASP A 108 -17.93 -38.64 2.52
CA ASP A 108 -18.75 -38.01 3.56
C ASP A 108 -18.18 -36.63 3.91
N ARG A 109 -19.06 -35.64 4.07
CA ARG A 109 -18.69 -34.28 4.50
C ARG A 109 -19.14 -34.06 5.93
N ASN A 110 -18.22 -34.13 6.89
CA ASN A 110 -18.52 -33.83 8.28
C ASN A 110 -18.41 -32.31 8.50
N PRO A 111 -19.46 -31.64 9.02
CA PRO A 111 -19.33 -30.29 9.53
C PRO A 111 -18.37 -30.28 10.73
N THR A 112 -17.70 -29.15 10.94
CA THR A 112 -16.82 -28.92 12.08
C THR A 112 -17.59 -28.76 13.39
#